data_AF-A0A4P6PHK5-F1
#
_entry.id   AF-A0A4P6PHK5-F1
#
_cell.length_a   1.000
_cell.length_b   1.000
_cell.length_c   1.000
_cell.angle_alpha   90.00
_cell.angle_beta   90.00
_cell.angle_gamma   90.00
#
_symmetry.space_group_name_H-M   'P 1'
#
loop_
_entity.id
_entity.type
_entity.pdbx_description
1 polymer ?
#
loop_
_entity_poly.entity_id
_entity_poly.type
_entity_poly.pdbx_seq_one_letter_code
_entity_poly.pdbx_strand_id
1 'polypeptide(L)'
;MIKNLEKSPSTQKPKTDETGCRSFGQLKDWQIDRYRMAVDENMWYMGERLGRKVEWEEAEEDFLQNGYYGCAPKWRSQYCQSKCSYLANCKLGQLFTRKP
;
A
#
# COMPACT_ATOMS: atom_id res chain seq x y z
N MET A 1 39.57 36.35 10.84
CA MET A 1 38.90 35.97 9.58
C MET A 1 37.54 35.38 9.90
N ILE A 2 36.53 35.97 9.25
CA ILE A 2 35.13 35.60 8.96
C ILE A 2 34.61 34.23 9.45
N LYS A 3 33.45 34.33 10.12
CA LYS A 3 32.44 33.31 10.47
C LYS A 3 32.26 32.23 9.40
N ASN A 4 31.91 31.01 9.81
CA ASN A 4 30.81 30.28 9.17
C ASN A 4 30.20 29.24 10.14
N LEU A 5 29.00 29.59 10.61
CA LEU A 5 28.02 28.63 11.10
C LEU A 5 27.58 27.77 9.91
N GLU A 6 27.92 26.48 9.92
CA GLU A 6 27.19 25.52 9.12
C GLU A 6 26.04 24.98 9.96
N LYS A 7 24.87 25.61 9.77
CA LYS A 7 23.58 25.10 10.20
C LYS A 7 23.44 23.67 9.70
N SER A 8 23.31 22.72 10.63
CA SER A 8 22.80 21.39 10.32
C SER A 8 21.49 21.53 9.54
N PRO A 9 21.27 20.72 8.48
CA PRO A 9 19.98 20.71 7.81
C PRO A 9 18.94 20.21 8.81
N SER A 10 18.17 21.17 9.33
CA SER A 10 16.95 20.94 10.07
C SER A 10 16.16 19.87 9.34
N THR A 11 16.06 18.69 9.96
CA THR A 11 15.13 17.64 9.59
C THR A 11 13.73 18.21 9.80
N GLN A 12 13.25 18.97 8.81
CA GLN A 12 11.86 19.40 8.78
C GLN A 12 11.05 18.10 8.68
N LYS A 13 10.51 17.66 9.82
CA LYS A 13 9.44 16.68 9.84
C LYS A 13 8.39 17.19 8.84
N PRO A 14 8.00 16.39 7.84
CA PRO A 14 7.00 16.82 6.88
C PRO A 14 5.76 17.25 7.66
N LYS A 15 5.34 18.50 7.43
CA LYS A 15 4.05 18.99 7.94
C LYS A 15 3.01 18.01 7.42
N THR A 16 2.36 17.28 8.33
CA THR A 16 1.21 16.48 7.97
C THR A 16 0.10 17.45 7.61
N ASP A 17 -0.02 17.76 6.33
CA ASP A 17 -1.21 18.44 5.81
C ASP A 17 -2.43 17.64 6.27
N GLU A 18 -3.40 18.33 6.88
CA GLU A 18 -4.63 17.72 7.37
C GLU A 18 -5.49 17.08 6.25
N THR A 19 -5.05 17.17 4.99
CA THR A 19 -5.64 16.57 3.79
C THR A 19 -5.21 15.12 3.54
N GLY A 20 -4.20 14.62 4.25
CA GLY A 20 -3.65 13.27 4.06
C GLY A 20 -4.38 12.15 4.84
N CYS A 21 -4.11 10.90 4.46
CA CYS A 21 -4.56 9.75 5.26
C CYS A 21 -3.75 9.64 6.56
N ARG A 22 -4.39 9.83 7.72
CA ARG A 22 -3.73 9.74 9.04
C ARG A 22 -3.11 8.37 9.33
N SER A 23 -3.71 7.29 8.80
CA SER A 23 -3.16 5.92 8.86
C SER A 23 -2.32 5.56 7.64
N PHE A 24 -1.77 6.50 6.86
CA PHE A 24 -1.05 6.17 5.63
C PHE A 24 0.09 5.16 5.84
N GLY A 25 0.91 5.33 6.89
CA GLY A 25 1.99 4.38 7.21
C GLY A 25 1.46 2.96 7.43
N GLN A 26 0.49 2.81 8.34
CA GLN A 26 -0.12 1.52 8.67
C GLN A 26 -0.87 0.90 7.48
N LEU A 27 -1.54 1.71 6.66
CA LEU A 27 -2.16 1.25 5.42
C LEU A 27 -1.10 0.70 4.47
N LYS A 28 -0.04 1.46 4.22
CA LYS A 28 1.02 1.11 3.27
C LYS A 28 1.65 -0.22 3.66
N ASP A 29 2.02 -0.37 4.93
CA ASP A 29 2.63 -1.60 5.42
C ASP A 29 1.67 -2.79 5.25
N TRP A 30 0.39 -2.61 5.61
CA TRP A 30 -0.62 -3.64 5.41
C TRP A 30 -0.86 -3.97 3.92
N GLN A 31 -0.81 -2.99 3.01
CA GLN A 31 -0.96 -3.21 1.58
C GLN A 31 0.25 -3.94 0.99
N ILE A 32 1.46 -3.71 1.49
CA ILE A 32 2.66 -4.47 1.11
C ILE A 32 2.50 -5.95 1.50
N ASP A 33 1.97 -6.23 2.69
CA ASP A 33 1.70 -7.62 3.11
C ASP A 33 0.63 -8.28 2.22
N ARG A 34 -0.46 -7.56 1.92
CA ARG A 34 -1.49 -8.07 0.98
C ARG A 34 -0.92 -8.32 -0.40
N TYR A 35 -0.04 -7.44 -0.88
CA TYR A 35 0.61 -7.55 -2.17
C TYR A 35 1.46 -8.82 -2.26
N ARG A 36 2.35 -9.03 -1.29
CA ARG A 36 3.22 -10.23 -1.24
C ARG A 36 2.40 -11.52 -1.24
N MET A 37 1.37 -11.59 -0.40
CA MET A 37 0.48 -12.76 -0.36
C MET A 37 -0.22 -13.02 -1.69
N ALA A 38 -0.64 -11.96 -2.39
CA ALA A 38 -1.30 -12.11 -3.68
C ALA A 38 -0.32 -12.56 -4.79
N VAL A 39 0.93 -12.12 -4.75
CA VAL A 39 1.98 -12.62 -5.65
C VAL A 39 2.29 -14.08 -5.36
N ASP A 40 2.40 -14.48 -4.09
CA ASP A 40 2.60 -15.88 -3.71
C ASP A 40 1.45 -16.78 -4.19
N GLU A 41 0.20 -16.29 -4.08
CA GLU A 41 -0.98 -16.97 -4.61
C GLU A 41 -0.92 -17.06 -6.15
N ASN A 42 -0.53 -15.97 -6.83
CA ASN A 42 -0.38 -15.96 -8.28
C ASN A 42 0.71 -16.93 -8.75
N MET A 43 1.82 -17.04 -8.01
CA MET A 43 2.88 -18.00 -8.26
C MET A 43 2.36 -19.44 -8.23
N TRP A 44 1.49 -19.77 -7.26
CA TRP A 44 0.83 -21.08 -7.21
C TRP A 44 -0.07 -21.31 -8.43
N TYR A 45 -0.96 -20.36 -8.75
CA TYR A 45 -1.85 -20.47 -9.92
C TYR A 45 -1.07 -20.60 -11.24
N MET A 46 -0.01 -19.82 -11.41
CA MET A 46 0.84 -19.89 -12.59
C MET A 46 1.57 -21.24 -12.66
N GLY A 47 2.02 -21.78 -11.52
CA GLY A 47 2.64 -23.09 -11.47
C GLY A 47 1.72 -24.20 -11.95
N GLU A 48 0.47 -24.20 -11.48
CA GLU A 48 -0.58 -25.13 -11.95
C GLU A 48 -0.87 -24.95 -13.45
N ARG A 49 -0.96 -23.70 -13.92
CA ARG A 49 -1.26 -23.35 -15.32
C ARG A 49 -0.14 -23.76 -16.28
N LEU A 50 1.12 -23.59 -15.88
CA LEU A 50 2.30 -23.80 -16.73
C LEU A 50 2.94 -25.19 -16.55
N GLY A 51 2.54 -25.94 -15.51
CA GLY A 51 3.10 -27.26 -15.22
C GLY A 51 4.55 -27.23 -14.75
N ARG A 52 5.02 -26.12 -14.18
CA ARG A 52 6.39 -25.96 -13.65
C ARG A 52 6.40 -25.04 -12.45
N LYS A 53 7.51 -25.08 -11.69
CA LYS A 53 7.76 -24.05 -10.68
C LYS A 53 7.94 -22.68 -11.36
N VAL A 54 7.34 -21.66 -10.76
CA VAL A 54 7.43 -20.25 -11.17
C VAL A 54 8.18 -19.52 -10.07
N GLU A 55 9.11 -18.64 -10.45
CA GLU A 55 9.84 -17.80 -9.50
C GLU A 55 9.07 -16.51 -9.22
N TRP A 56 9.38 -15.87 -8.11
CA TRP A 56 8.56 -14.78 -7.57
C TRP A 56 8.49 -13.58 -8.52
N GLU A 57 9.61 -13.20 -9.16
CA GLU A 57 9.67 -12.07 -10.08
C GLU A 57 8.78 -12.27 -11.32
N GLU A 58 8.72 -13.50 -11.84
CA GLU A 58 7.84 -13.85 -12.97
C GLU A 58 6.36 -13.76 -12.56
N ALA A 59 6.03 -14.25 -11.36
CA ALA A 59 4.68 -14.18 -10.82
C ALA A 59 4.26 -12.74 -10.48
N GLU A 60 5.20 -11.92 -10.03
CA GLU A 60 4.99 -10.49 -9.75
C GLU A 60 4.66 -9.73 -11.03
N GLU A 61 5.42 -9.97 -12.11
CA GLU A 61 5.18 -9.33 -13.40
C GLU A 61 3.78 -9.66 -13.95
N ASP A 62 3.39 -10.93 -13.94
CA ASP A 62 2.04 -11.37 -14.35
C ASP A 62 0.96 -10.74 -13.44
N PHE A 63 1.20 -10.69 -12.12
CA PHE A 63 0.24 -10.11 -11.18
C PHE A 63 0.07 -8.61 -11.38
N LEU A 64 1.15 -7.86 -11.65
CA LEU A 64 1.10 -6.43 -11.93
C LEU A 64 0.34 -6.12 -13.22
N GLN A 65 0.47 -6.98 -14.23
CA GLN A 65 -0.22 -6.84 -15.51
C GLN A 65 -1.71 -7.18 -15.42
N ASN A 66 -2.07 -8.24 -14.67
CA ASN A 66 -3.41 -8.83 -14.75
C ASN A 66 -4.25 -8.71 -13.47
N GLY A 67 -3.63 -8.64 -12.29
CA GLY A 67 -4.32 -8.74 -11.00
C GLY A 67 -4.32 -7.47 -10.14
N TYR A 68 -3.22 -6.70 -10.16
CA TYR A 68 -2.96 -5.65 -9.17
C TYR A 68 -4.04 -4.57 -9.13
N TYR A 69 -4.42 -4.03 -10.29
CA TYR A 69 -5.39 -2.93 -10.36
C TYR A 69 -6.80 -3.32 -9.88
N GLY A 70 -7.16 -4.59 -9.94
CA GLY A 70 -8.41 -5.10 -9.38
C GLY A 70 -8.38 -5.25 -7.86
N CYS A 71 -7.19 -5.49 -7.30
CA CYS A 71 -6.99 -5.73 -5.87
C CYS A 71 -6.75 -4.46 -5.06
N ALA A 72 -5.97 -3.52 -5.57
CA ALA A 72 -5.55 -2.33 -4.82
C ALA A 72 -6.72 -1.51 -4.24
N PRO A 73 -7.81 -1.22 -4.98
CA PRO A 73 -8.97 -0.51 -4.42
C PRO A 73 -9.72 -1.33 -3.36
N LYS A 74 -9.83 -2.66 -3.56
CA LYS A 74 -10.48 -3.57 -2.60
C LYS A 74 -9.72 -3.62 -1.29
N TRP A 75 -8.40 -3.70 -1.35
CA TRP A 75 -7.54 -3.66 -0.18
C TRP A 75 -7.69 -2.35 0.58
N ARG A 76 -7.69 -1.21 -0.12
CA ARG A 76 -7.93 0.10 0.52
C ARG A 76 -9.27 0.13 1.25
N SER A 77 -10.33 -0.32 0.60
CA SER A 77 -11.66 -0.39 1.21
C SER A 77 -11.66 -1.29 2.45
N GLN A 78 -11.10 -2.50 2.35
CA GLN A 78 -11.01 -3.46 3.45
C GLN A 78 -10.24 -2.90 4.66
N TYR A 79 -9.09 -2.28 4.43
CA TYR A 79 -8.31 -1.66 5.51
C TYR A 79 -9.11 -0.56 6.20
N CYS A 80 -9.71 0.33 5.42
CA CYS A 80 -10.53 1.42 5.96
C CYS A 80 -11.67 0.87 6.83
N GLN A 81 -12.39 -0.15 6.35
CA GLN A 81 -13.55 -0.73 7.06
C GLN A 81 -13.19 -1.50 8.33
N SER A 82 -12.08 -2.25 8.31
CA SER A 82 -11.82 -3.27 9.33
C SER A 82 -10.63 -2.99 10.24
N LYS A 83 -9.73 -2.07 9.85
CA LYS A 83 -8.45 -1.85 10.54
C LYS A 83 -8.16 -0.40 10.91
N CYS A 84 -8.65 0.56 10.11
CA CYS A 84 -8.35 1.97 10.32
C CYS A 84 -9.12 2.55 11.52
N SER A 85 -8.40 2.87 12.61
CA SER A 85 -8.98 3.49 13.82
C SER A 85 -9.54 4.90 13.59
N TYR A 86 -9.12 5.59 12.51
CA TYR A 86 -9.58 6.93 12.19
C TYR A 86 -10.81 6.97 11.26
N LEU A 87 -11.35 5.83 10.82
CA LEU A 87 -12.43 5.79 9.82
C LEU A 87 -13.64 6.66 10.21
N ALA A 88 -14.04 6.63 11.49
CA ALA A 88 -15.23 7.34 11.98
C ALA A 88 -15.24 8.82 11.60
N ASN A 89 -14.06 9.47 11.60
CA ASN A 89 -13.90 10.89 11.28
C ASN A 89 -13.15 11.14 9.96
N CYS A 90 -12.94 10.11 9.13
CA CYS A 90 -12.17 10.21 7.89
C CYS A 90 -13.10 10.30 6.66
N LYS A 91 -13.33 11.52 6.16
CA LYS A 91 -14.13 11.75 4.93
C LYS A 91 -13.61 10.94 3.74
N LEU A 92 -12.28 10.86 3.58
CA LEU A 92 -11.65 10.07 2.53
C LEU A 92 -11.94 8.57 2.68
N GLY A 93 -11.82 8.04 3.90
CA GLY A 93 -12.10 6.63 4.19
C GLY A 93 -13.55 6.27 3.85
N GLN A 94 -14.51 7.13 4.23
CA GLN A 94 -15.93 6.94 3.95
C GLN A 94 -16.25 6.82 2.45
N LEU A 95 -15.47 7.44 1.57
CA LEU A 95 -15.64 7.27 0.11
C LEU A 95 -15.35 5.84 -0.35
N PHE A 96 -14.42 5.14 0.30
CA PHE A 96 -14.05 3.77 -0.04
C PHE A 96 -14.97 2.72 0.60
N THR A 97 -15.80 3.09 1.59
CA THR A 97 -16.64 2.15 2.34
C THR A 97 -18.12 2.20 1.99
N ARG A 98 -18.55 3.17 1.20
CA ARG A 98 -19.93 3.21 0.70
C ARG A 98 -20.13 2.08 -0.31
N LYS A 99 -21.15 1.24 -0.09
CA LYS A 99 -21.60 0.29 -1.12
C LYS A 99 -22.12 1.10 -2.32
N PRO A 100 -21.85 0.66 -3.56
CA PRO A 100 -22.57 1.17 -4.72
C PRO A 100 -24.08 0.91 -4.59
#